data_AF-A0A7R9ITE9-F1
#
_entry.id   AF-A0A7R9ITE9-F1
#
_cell.length_a   1.000
_cell.length_b   1.000
_cell.length_c   1.000
_cell.angle_alpha   90.00
_cell.angle_beta   90.00
_cell.angle_gamma   90.00
#
_symmetry.space_group_name_H-M   'P 1'
#
loop_
_entity.id
_entity.type
_entity.pdbx_description
1 polymer ?
#
loop_
_entity_poly.entity_id
_entity_poly.type
_entity_poly.pdbx_seq_one_letter_code
_entity_poly.pdbx_strand_id
1 'polypeptide(L)'
;MVGPSMLLTSTSESCCFFLGALSDMPAVRAFALYAGMALAIDFVFQVTCFVSLLTLDSIRQAGNRLDVCCFMQGPKTDPIDVSDGVLYKFFKAIYVPFLMMKGVRAGVMVVFYAWLCASLVVVPRIGIGLDQELSMPEDSFVLKYFQAMNSYLSIGPPMYFVVKDGLNYSDTMTQNMICGGQHCNSDSLLTQVYVASKRPASSYIARPASSWLDDYIDWSTTTGCCKYFPNNMSFCPHDYNVDCNNCDIAQDKNTNRPIPMAFKKYLPFFLEDNPTESCAKAGHASYSSVS
;
A
#
# COMPACT_ATOMS: atom_id res chain seq x y z
N MET A 1 41.91 -24.47 4.43
CA MET A 1 41.23 -23.71 3.36
C MET A 1 39.86 -23.23 3.84
N VAL A 2 39.81 -22.26 4.76
CA VAL A 2 38.54 -21.73 5.29
C VAL A 2 38.19 -20.37 4.65
N GLY A 3 39.20 -19.57 4.30
CA GLY A 3 39.04 -18.26 3.68
C GLY A 3 38.23 -18.23 2.37
N PRO A 4 38.47 -19.14 1.39
CA PRO A 4 37.70 -19.14 0.14
C PRO A 4 36.20 -19.42 0.34
N SER A 5 35.84 -20.28 1.29
CA SER A 5 34.43 -20.60 1.60
C SER A 5 33.72 -19.44 2.29
N MET A 6 34.40 -18.74 3.21
CA MET A 6 33.87 -17.52 3.84
C MET A 6 33.63 -16.43 2.80
N LEU A 7 34.61 -16.18 1.91
CA LEU A 7 34.48 -15.19 0.85
C LEU A 7 33.29 -15.50 -0.07
N LEU A 8 33.15 -16.76 -0.51
CA LEU A 8 32.05 -17.15 -1.39
C LEU A 8 30.67 -16.96 -0.75
N THR A 9 30.54 -17.32 0.53
CA THR A 9 29.26 -17.20 1.26
C THR A 9 28.90 -15.74 1.47
N SER A 10 29.79 -14.93 2.06
CA SER A 10 29.52 -13.51 2.34
C SER A 10 29.28 -12.70 1.07
N THR A 11 30.03 -12.99 -0.01
CA THR A 11 29.81 -12.31 -1.30
C THR A 11 28.48 -12.70 -1.91
N SER A 12 28.11 -13.99 -1.89
CA SER A 12 26.83 -14.45 -2.41
C SER A 12 25.66 -13.84 -1.63
N GLU A 13 25.70 -13.86 -0.31
CA GLU A 13 24.64 -13.29 0.55
C GLU A 13 24.51 -11.78 0.34
N SER A 14 25.63 -11.05 0.35
CA SER A 14 25.65 -9.61 0.11
C SER A 14 25.07 -9.27 -1.27
N CYS A 15 25.47 -9.98 -2.32
CA CYS A 15 24.89 -9.83 -3.66
C CYS A 15 23.39 -10.13 -3.69
N CYS A 16 22.93 -11.21 -3.03
CA CYS A 16 21.51 -11.54 -2.94
C CYS A 16 20.71 -10.45 -2.24
N PHE A 17 21.21 -9.87 -1.14
CA PHE A 17 20.56 -8.74 -0.47
C PHE A 17 20.55 -7.48 -1.34
N PHE A 18 21.64 -7.15 -2.02
CA PHE A 18 21.65 -6.02 -2.96
C PHE A 18 20.69 -6.22 -4.14
N LEU A 19 20.54 -7.44 -4.65
CA LEU A 19 19.52 -7.76 -5.65
C LEU A 19 18.11 -7.63 -5.08
N GLY A 20 17.90 -8.00 -3.80
CA GLY A 20 16.64 -7.80 -3.09
C GLY A 20 16.23 -6.33 -2.95
N ALA A 21 17.20 -5.40 -2.99
CA ALA A 21 16.94 -3.96 -2.95
C ALA A 21 16.32 -3.39 -4.24
N LEU A 22 16.23 -4.19 -5.31
CA LEU A 22 15.52 -3.82 -6.55
C LEU A 22 13.99 -3.90 -6.42
N SER A 23 13.47 -4.39 -5.29
CA SER A 23 12.03 -4.44 -5.03
C SER A 23 11.43 -3.04 -4.86
N ASP A 24 10.21 -2.84 -5.38
CA ASP A 24 9.43 -1.60 -5.24
C ASP A 24 8.94 -1.36 -3.80
N MET A 25 8.93 -2.39 -2.94
CA MET A 25 8.51 -2.26 -1.55
C MET A 25 9.59 -1.51 -0.73
N PRO A 26 9.34 -0.27 -0.27
CA PRO A 26 10.38 0.58 0.34
C PRO A 26 10.96 0.00 1.64
N ALA A 27 10.13 -0.69 2.43
CA ALA A 27 10.57 -1.35 3.66
C ALA A 27 11.58 -2.48 3.38
N VAL A 28 11.27 -3.36 2.41
CA VAL A 28 12.15 -4.45 1.99
C VAL A 28 13.42 -3.90 1.37
N ARG A 29 13.30 -2.85 0.53
CA ARG A 29 14.44 -2.19 -0.09
C ARG A 29 15.41 -1.60 0.94
N ALA A 30 14.91 -0.89 1.95
CA ALA A 30 15.76 -0.34 3.01
C ALA A 30 16.44 -1.45 3.81
N PHE A 31 15.68 -2.47 4.25
CA PHE A 31 16.22 -3.62 4.96
C PHE A 31 17.32 -4.34 4.16
N ALA A 32 17.07 -4.59 2.87
CA ALA A 32 17.99 -5.28 1.98
C ALA A 32 19.29 -4.48 1.76
N LEU A 33 19.22 -3.16 1.62
CA LEU A 33 20.41 -2.30 1.53
C LEU A 33 21.23 -2.32 2.82
N TYR A 34 20.59 -2.20 3.98
CA TYR A 34 21.28 -2.24 5.27
C TYR A 34 21.91 -3.61 5.54
N ALA A 35 21.18 -4.70 5.28
CA ALA A 35 21.69 -6.06 5.45
C ALA A 35 22.85 -6.36 4.49
N GLY A 36 22.72 -5.99 3.21
CA GLY A 36 23.78 -6.18 2.22
C GLY A 36 25.07 -5.44 2.57
N MET A 37 24.96 -4.19 3.02
CA MET A 37 26.10 -3.39 3.49
C MET A 37 26.69 -3.92 4.79
N ALA A 38 25.85 -4.30 5.75
CA ALA A 38 26.28 -4.87 7.03
C ALA A 38 27.11 -6.14 6.83
N LEU A 39 26.65 -7.07 5.96
CA LEU A 39 27.39 -8.29 5.64
C LEU A 39 28.72 -8.02 4.93
N ALA A 40 28.77 -7.01 4.06
CA ALA A 40 30.02 -6.63 3.40
C ALA A 40 31.04 -6.07 4.40
N ILE A 41 30.60 -5.22 5.33
CA ILE A 41 31.47 -4.66 6.39
C ILE A 41 31.89 -5.76 7.37
N ASP A 42 30.97 -6.64 7.76
CA ASP A 42 31.25 -7.77 8.65
C ASP A 42 32.33 -8.68 8.06
N PHE A 43 32.26 -8.99 6.75
CA PHE A 43 33.31 -9.73 6.06
C PHE A 43 34.67 -9.04 6.13
N VAL A 44 34.73 -7.71 5.93
CA VAL A 44 35.99 -6.95 6.04
C VAL A 44 36.56 -7.05 7.45
N PHE A 45 35.73 -6.90 8.49
CA PHE A 45 36.16 -7.04 9.88
C PHE A 45 36.55 -8.47 10.25
N GLN A 46 35.86 -9.47 9.70
CA GLN A 46 36.18 -10.88 9.93
C GLN A 46 37.54 -11.27 9.32
N VAL A 47 37.89 -10.76 8.13
CA VAL A 47 39.18 -11.09 7.48
C VAL A 47 40.34 -10.27 8.04
N THR A 48 40.09 -9.06 8.55
CA THR A 48 41.15 -8.16 9.06
C THR A 48 41.30 -8.21 10.57
N CYS A 49 40.30 -7.70 11.29
CA CYS A 49 40.32 -7.53 12.74
C CYS A 49 40.25 -8.88 13.46
N PHE A 50 39.34 -9.77 13.06
CA PHE A 50 39.20 -11.05 13.73
C PHE A 50 40.41 -11.97 13.49
N VAL A 51 40.95 -12.00 12.25
CA VAL A 51 42.18 -12.76 11.98
C VAL A 51 43.37 -12.21 12.77
N SER A 52 43.52 -10.88 12.91
CA SER A 52 44.61 -10.31 13.71
C SER A 52 44.46 -10.59 15.21
N LEU A 53 43.24 -10.59 15.74
CA LEU A 53 42.97 -11.02 17.11
C LEU A 53 43.28 -12.51 17.29
N LEU A 54 42.94 -13.37 16.33
CA LEU A 54 43.30 -14.79 16.35
C LEU A 54 44.80 -15.03 16.31
N THR A 55 45.57 -14.23 15.56
CA THR A 55 47.04 -14.36 15.56
C THR A 55 47.63 -13.93 16.89
N LEU A 56 47.13 -12.84 17.50
CA LEU A 56 47.53 -12.43 18.85
C LEU A 56 47.17 -13.49 19.89
N ASP A 57 45.99 -14.10 19.79
CA ASP A 57 45.59 -15.19 20.68
C ASP A 57 46.47 -16.43 20.49
N SER A 58 46.82 -16.78 19.25
CA SER A 58 47.75 -17.89 18.96
C SER A 58 49.14 -17.65 19.59
N ILE A 59 49.64 -16.41 19.57
CA ILE A 59 50.90 -16.03 20.24
C ILE A 59 50.75 -16.12 21.76
N ARG A 60 49.60 -15.70 22.32
CA ARG A 60 49.31 -15.82 23.77
C ARG A 60 49.28 -17.27 24.22
N GLN A 61 48.62 -18.15 23.46
CA GLN A 61 48.55 -19.59 23.73
C GLN A 61 49.94 -20.22 23.66
N ALA A 62 50.76 -19.88 22.66
CA ALA A 62 52.16 -20.33 22.58
C ALA A 62 53.01 -19.86 23.77
N GLY A 63 52.69 -18.69 24.35
CA GLY A 63 53.32 -18.16 25.57
C GLY A 63 52.83 -18.76 26.89
N ASN A 64 51.90 -19.73 26.86
CA ASN A 64 51.28 -20.40 27.99
C ASN A 64 50.67 -19.43 29.04
N ARG A 65 50.04 -18.34 28.58
CA ARG A 65 49.33 -17.38 29.45
C ARG A 65 47.85 -17.73 29.50
N LEU A 66 47.18 -17.51 30.62
CA LEU A 66 45.74 -17.78 30.75
C LEU A 66 44.89 -16.82 29.88
N ASP A 67 43.73 -17.30 29.39
CA ASP A 67 42.83 -16.57 28.48
C ASP A 67 42.24 -15.29 29.09
N VAL A 68 41.71 -15.39 30.30
CA VAL A 68 41.01 -14.28 30.98
C VAL A 68 41.97 -13.43 31.82
N CYS A 69 43.07 -14.03 32.30
CA CYS A 69 44.07 -13.36 33.13
C CYS A 69 45.42 -13.36 32.43
N CYS A 70 45.59 -12.47 31.46
CA CYS A 70 46.78 -12.33 30.61
C CYS A 70 48.12 -12.14 31.38
N PHE A 71 48.06 -11.82 32.67
CA PHE A 71 49.22 -11.57 33.55
C PHE A 71 49.75 -12.83 34.26
N MET A 72 49.02 -13.94 34.26
CA MET A 72 49.47 -15.19 34.90
C MET A 72 49.89 -16.21 33.84
N GLN A 73 51.09 -16.78 34.03
CA GLN A 73 51.59 -17.88 33.23
C GLN A 73 51.11 -19.20 33.82
N GLY A 74 50.47 -20.04 33.01
CA GLY A 74 50.04 -21.37 33.39
C GLY A 74 51.22 -22.32 33.60
N PRO A 75 51.01 -23.45 34.30
CA PRO A 75 52.04 -24.48 34.45
C PRO A 75 52.48 -24.98 33.06
N LYS A 76 53.80 -25.10 32.85
CA LYS A 76 54.37 -25.64 31.61
C LYS A 76 53.89 -27.07 31.44
N THR A 77 52.93 -27.25 30.55
CA THR A 77 52.42 -28.57 30.17
C THR A 77 52.94 -28.84 28.77
N ASP A 78 53.30 -30.10 28.51
CA ASP A 78 53.73 -30.59 27.19
C ASP A 78 52.76 -30.17 26.08
N PRO A 79 53.23 -30.04 24.82
CA PRO A 79 52.39 -29.57 23.72
C PRO A 79 51.07 -30.35 23.70
N ILE A 80 49.97 -29.63 23.87
CA ILE A 80 48.62 -30.18 23.84
C ILE A 80 48.45 -30.81 22.46
N ASP A 81 48.47 -32.13 22.42
CA ASP A 81 48.16 -32.92 21.23
C ASP A 81 46.78 -32.44 20.76
N VAL A 82 46.67 -32.10 19.47
CA VAL A 82 45.47 -31.46 18.90
C VAL A 82 44.33 -32.47 18.96
N SER A 83 43.68 -32.57 20.11
CA SER A 83 42.67 -33.59 20.32
C SER A 83 41.44 -33.16 19.54
N ASP A 84 41.10 -33.94 18.52
CA ASP A 84 39.86 -33.78 17.77
C ASP A 84 38.70 -33.55 18.75
N GLY A 85 38.00 -32.42 18.58
CA GLY A 85 36.90 -32.04 19.45
C GLY A 85 35.86 -33.15 19.53
N VAL A 86 35.22 -33.30 20.70
CA VAL A 86 34.22 -34.34 20.96
C VAL A 86 33.12 -34.36 19.89
N LEU A 87 32.71 -33.18 19.42
CA LEU A 87 31.74 -33.03 18.34
C LEU A 87 32.23 -33.61 17.01
N TYR A 88 33.48 -33.36 16.64
CA TYR A 88 34.07 -33.92 15.42
C TYR A 88 34.16 -35.45 15.50
N LYS A 89 34.56 -35.99 16.66
CA LYS A 89 34.57 -37.44 16.89
C LYS A 89 33.18 -38.04 16.78
N PHE A 90 32.15 -37.41 17.35
CA PHE A 90 30.76 -37.85 17.22
C PHE A 90 30.28 -37.83 15.76
N PHE A 91 30.54 -36.74 15.03
CA PHE A 91 30.16 -36.62 13.62
C PHE A 91 30.82 -37.71 12.77
N LYS A 92 32.13 -37.90 12.95
CA LYS A 92 32.92 -38.87 12.19
C LYS A 92 32.57 -40.32 12.53
N ALA A 93 32.35 -40.62 13.81
CA ALA A 93 32.18 -42.00 14.28
C ALA A 93 30.74 -42.51 14.22
N ILE A 94 29.74 -41.64 14.41
CA ILE A 94 28.34 -42.05 14.54
C ILE A 94 27.49 -41.45 13.41
N TYR A 95 27.51 -40.13 13.23
CA TYR A 95 26.57 -39.45 12.32
C TYR A 95 26.83 -39.74 10.83
N VAL A 96 28.07 -39.53 10.37
CA VAL A 96 28.47 -39.74 8.97
C VAL A 96 28.28 -41.19 8.52
N PRO A 97 28.76 -42.22 9.24
CA PRO A 97 28.57 -43.61 8.80
C PRO A 97 27.09 -44.01 8.78
N PHE A 98 26.27 -43.54 9.73
CA PHE A 98 24.82 -43.77 9.74
C PHE A 98 24.12 -43.14 8.53
N LEU A 99 24.41 -41.87 8.22
CA LEU A 99 23.79 -41.14 7.10
C LEU A 99 24.24 -41.69 5.74
N MET A 100 25.48 -42.19 5.64
CA MET A 100 26.03 -42.76 4.41
C MET A 100 25.61 -44.21 4.15
N MET A 101 24.90 -44.87 5.07
CA MET A 101 24.30 -46.18 4.81
C MET A 101 23.32 -46.08 3.64
N LYS A 102 23.42 -47.01 2.66
CA LYS A 102 22.62 -46.96 1.41
C LYS A 102 21.11 -46.85 1.66
N GLY A 103 20.58 -47.55 2.67
CA GLY A 103 19.16 -47.49 3.04
C GLY A 103 18.75 -46.14 3.62
N VAL A 104 19.54 -45.59 4.55
CA VAL A 104 19.27 -44.28 5.18
C VAL A 104 19.35 -43.16 4.15
N ARG A 105 20.38 -43.16 3.31
CA ARG A 105 20.54 -42.17 2.23
C ARG A 105 19.35 -42.14 1.28
N ALA A 106 18.85 -43.31 0.87
CA ALA A 106 17.66 -43.39 0.03
C ALA A 106 16.42 -42.86 0.77
N GLY A 107 16.26 -43.21 2.05
CA GLY A 107 15.16 -42.71 2.89
C GLY A 107 15.15 -41.19 3.02
N VAL A 108 16.32 -40.56 3.27
CA VAL A 108 16.45 -39.10 3.35
C VAL A 108 16.02 -38.44 2.04
N MET A 109 16.47 -38.94 0.89
CA MET A 109 16.07 -38.40 -0.42
C MET A 109 14.55 -38.48 -0.65
N VAL A 110 13.93 -39.60 -0.28
CA VAL A 110 12.47 -39.78 -0.39
C VAL A 110 11.73 -38.79 0.52
N VAL A 111 12.18 -38.60 1.75
CA VAL A 111 11.56 -37.66 2.70
C VAL A 111 11.66 -36.22 2.22
N PHE A 112 12.82 -35.76 1.77
CA PHE A 112 12.98 -34.40 1.25
C PHE A 112 12.18 -34.17 -0.04
N TYR A 113 12.11 -35.17 -0.92
CA TYR A 113 11.28 -35.09 -2.11
C TYR A 113 9.78 -35.04 -1.78
N ALA A 114 9.32 -35.88 -0.86
CA ALA A 114 7.94 -35.85 -0.39
C ALA A 114 7.60 -34.49 0.26
N TRP A 115 8.52 -33.93 1.06
CA TRP A 115 8.35 -32.61 1.66
C TRP A 115 8.25 -31.50 0.61
N LEU A 116 9.13 -31.52 -0.40
CA LEU A 116 9.08 -30.59 -1.53
C LEU A 116 7.72 -30.65 -2.25
N CYS A 117 7.25 -31.87 -2.58
CA CYS A 117 5.94 -32.06 -3.21
C CYS A 117 4.80 -31.53 -2.34
N ALA A 118 4.83 -31.78 -1.02
CA ALA A 118 3.85 -31.25 -0.09
C ALA A 118 3.86 -29.71 -0.06
N SER A 119 5.04 -29.08 -0.01
CA SER A 119 5.16 -27.63 -0.07
C SER A 119 4.58 -27.05 -1.38
N LEU A 120 4.87 -27.66 -2.53
CA LEU A 120 4.34 -27.21 -3.83
C LEU A 120 2.80 -27.27 -3.90
N VAL A 121 2.17 -28.25 -3.24
CA VAL A 121 0.71 -28.35 -3.15
C VAL A 121 0.09 -27.24 -2.28
N VAL A 122 0.82 -26.77 -1.26
CA VAL A 122 0.32 -25.76 -0.30
C VAL A 122 0.54 -24.33 -0.79
N VAL A 123 1.60 -24.06 -1.57
CA VAL A 123 1.93 -22.72 -2.10
C VAL A 123 0.73 -21.94 -2.68
N PRO A 124 -0.15 -22.51 -3.53
CA PRO A 124 -1.27 -21.75 -4.09
C PRO A 124 -2.37 -21.41 -3.08
N ARG A 125 -2.36 -21.98 -1.87
CA ARG A 125 -3.33 -21.68 -0.81
C ARG A 125 -2.85 -20.61 0.16
N ILE A 126 -1.67 -20.04 -0.04
CA ILE A 126 -1.17 -18.95 0.78
C ILE A 126 -2.01 -17.70 0.49
N GLY A 127 -2.67 -17.19 1.52
CA GLY A 127 -3.43 -15.94 1.43
C GLY A 127 -2.51 -14.77 1.05
N ILE A 128 -2.99 -13.91 0.17
CA ILE A 128 -2.26 -12.71 -0.27
C ILE A 128 -2.80 -11.52 0.50
N GLY A 129 -1.90 -10.72 1.06
CA GLY A 129 -2.25 -9.52 1.81
C GLY A 129 -1.88 -9.62 3.28
N LEU A 130 -1.98 -8.50 3.97
CA LEU A 130 -1.80 -8.40 5.40
C LEU A 130 -3.12 -7.95 6.00
N ASP A 131 -3.69 -8.76 6.88
CA ASP A 131 -4.84 -8.33 7.66
C ASP A 131 -4.41 -7.21 8.60
N GLN A 132 -5.12 -6.09 8.52
CA GLN A 132 -4.81 -4.88 9.30
C GLN A 132 -4.85 -5.14 10.81
N GLU A 133 -5.72 -6.06 11.25
CA GLU A 133 -5.83 -6.48 12.65
C GLU A 133 -4.53 -7.11 13.19
N LEU A 134 -3.82 -7.89 12.37
CA LEU A 134 -2.56 -8.55 12.78
C LEU A 134 -1.38 -7.57 12.95
N SER A 135 -1.50 -6.37 12.40
CA SER A 135 -0.48 -5.33 12.55
C SER A 135 -0.61 -4.55 13.88
N MET A 136 -1.69 -4.75 14.61
CA MET A 136 -2.01 -4.02 15.84
C MET A 136 -1.71 -4.88 17.09
N PRO A 137 -1.19 -4.29 18.18
CA PRO A 137 -1.06 -4.98 19.46
C PRO A 137 -2.41 -5.47 19.99
N GLU A 138 -2.44 -6.62 20.67
CA GLU A 138 -3.67 -7.24 21.19
C GLU A 138 -4.46 -6.33 22.16
N ASP A 139 -3.75 -5.51 22.95
CA ASP A 139 -4.36 -4.58 23.91
C ASP A 139 -4.70 -3.19 23.30
N SER A 140 -4.53 -3.01 21.99
CA SER A 140 -4.76 -1.72 21.34
C SER A 140 -6.26 -1.40 21.19
N PHE A 141 -6.63 -0.14 21.46
CA PHE A 141 -7.98 0.36 21.16
C PHE A 141 -8.30 0.31 19.65
N VAL A 142 -7.28 0.37 18.79
CA VAL A 142 -7.41 0.31 17.34
C VAL A 142 -7.91 -1.06 16.88
N LEU A 143 -7.48 -2.14 17.54
CA LEU A 143 -7.97 -3.49 17.26
C LEU A 143 -9.48 -3.58 17.53
N LYS A 144 -9.92 -3.07 18.69
CA LYS A 144 -11.35 -3.01 19.04
C LYS A 144 -12.16 -2.16 18.06
N TYR A 145 -11.58 -1.06 17.58
CA TYR A 145 -12.18 -0.22 16.55
C TYR A 145 -12.38 -1.00 15.23
N PHE A 146 -11.36 -1.70 14.73
CA PHE A 146 -11.48 -2.48 13.49
C PHE A 146 -12.50 -3.61 13.61
N GLN A 147 -12.54 -4.31 14.74
CA GLN A 147 -13.54 -5.34 15.01
C GLN A 147 -14.96 -4.77 15.04
N ALA A 148 -15.16 -3.63 15.70
CA ALA A 148 -16.45 -2.94 15.71
C ALA A 148 -16.83 -2.43 14.32
N MET A 149 -15.88 -1.89 13.57
CA MET A 149 -16.09 -1.45 12.20
C MET A 149 -16.52 -2.62 11.30
N ASN A 150 -15.85 -3.76 11.37
CA ASN A 150 -16.20 -4.95 10.59
C ASN A 150 -17.57 -5.55 11.01
N SER A 151 -17.92 -5.47 12.30
CA SER A 151 -19.16 -6.05 12.82
C SER A 151 -20.40 -5.18 12.60
N TYR A 152 -20.26 -3.86 12.67
CA TYR A 152 -21.40 -2.93 12.68
C TYR A 152 -21.48 -2.03 11.44
N LEU A 153 -20.37 -1.72 10.77
CA LEU A 153 -20.38 -0.77 9.67
C LEU A 153 -20.93 -1.43 8.39
N SER A 154 -21.99 -0.84 7.84
CA SER A 154 -22.66 -1.33 6.61
C SER A 154 -22.18 -0.63 5.32
N ILE A 155 -21.19 0.26 5.42
CA ILE A 155 -20.70 1.09 4.31
C ILE A 155 -19.17 1.07 4.32
N GLY A 156 -18.56 0.92 3.15
CA GLY A 156 -17.12 0.98 2.97
C GLY A 156 -16.55 2.40 2.91
N PRO A 157 -15.24 2.55 2.69
CA PRO A 157 -14.64 3.86 2.44
C PRO A 157 -15.24 4.53 1.19
N PRO A 158 -15.38 5.87 1.17
CA PRO A 158 -15.86 6.58 0.00
C PRO A 158 -14.85 6.50 -1.15
N MET A 159 -15.35 6.46 -2.38
CA MET A 159 -14.54 6.48 -3.60
C MET A 159 -14.93 7.67 -4.47
N TYR A 160 -13.94 8.28 -5.11
CA TYR A 160 -14.14 9.45 -5.97
C TYR A 160 -13.71 9.13 -7.39
N PHE A 161 -14.64 9.28 -8.34
CA PHE A 161 -14.36 9.17 -9.77
C PHE A 161 -13.92 10.54 -10.30
N VAL A 162 -12.61 10.73 -10.45
CA VAL A 162 -12.03 12.00 -10.89
C VAL A 162 -11.88 12.00 -12.41
N VAL A 163 -12.60 12.91 -13.07
CA VAL A 163 -12.46 13.18 -14.51
C VAL A 163 -11.32 14.20 -14.68
N LYS A 164 -10.30 13.84 -15.47
CA LYS A 164 -9.14 14.70 -15.72
C LYS A 164 -9.49 15.88 -16.65
N ASP A 165 -8.66 16.91 -16.61
CA ASP A 165 -8.77 18.08 -17.49
C ASP A 165 -8.71 17.70 -18.98
N GLY A 166 -9.38 18.51 -19.81
CA GLY A 166 -9.39 18.34 -21.28
C GLY A 166 -10.79 18.19 -21.89
N LEU A 167 -11.84 18.14 -21.06
CA LEU A 167 -13.23 18.09 -21.49
C LEU A 167 -13.92 19.45 -21.35
N ASN A 168 -14.74 19.81 -22.34
CA ASN A 168 -15.53 21.04 -22.30
C ASN A 168 -16.94 20.76 -21.77
N TYR A 169 -17.14 20.92 -20.45
CA TYR A 169 -18.42 20.69 -19.79
C TYR A 169 -19.56 21.61 -20.25
N SER A 170 -19.25 22.68 -20.99
CA SER A 170 -20.27 23.55 -21.58
C SER A 170 -20.93 22.94 -22.83
N ASP A 171 -20.31 21.93 -23.44
CA ASP A 171 -20.84 21.24 -24.62
C ASP A 171 -21.80 20.11 -24.23
N THR A 172 -22.91 19.99 -24.95
CA THR A 172 -23.97 19.02 -24.65
C THR A 172 -23.52 17.58 -24.86
N MET A 173 -22.66 17.32 -25.86
CA MET A 173 -22.09 15.99 -26.08
C MET A 173 -21.21 15.57 -24.91
N THR A 174 -20.41 16.49 -24.38
CA THR A 174 -19.57 16.23 -23.19
C THR A 174 -20.41 15.99 -21.95
N GLN A 175 -21.46 16.78 -21.75
CA GLN A 175 -22.40 16.55 -20.66
C GLN A 175 -23.05 15.16 -20.75
N ASN A 176 -23.48 14.72 -21.94
CA ASN A 176 -24.11 13.42 -22.16
C ASN A 176 -23.21 12.23 -21.84
N MET A 177 -21.88 12.38 -21.96
CA MET A 177 -20.92 11.34 -21.58
C MET A 177 -20.78 11.20 -20.05
N ILE A 178 -21.20 12.20 -19.27
CA ILE A 178 -20.94 12.25 -17.83
C ILE A 178 -22.24 12.10 -17.03
N CYS A 179 -23.27 12.86 -17.38
CA CYS A 179 -24.53 13.00 -16.65
C CYS A 179 -25.31 11.68 -16.51
N GLY A 180 -26.12 11.55 -15.45
CA GLY A 180 -26.97 10.37 -15.20
C GLY A 180 -28.47 10.64 -15.38
N GLY A 181 -28.85 11.88 -15.65
CA GLY A 181 -30.24 12.32 -15.78
C GLY A 181 -30.85 12.14 -17.18
N GLN A 182 -31.79 13.03 -17.52
CA GLN A 182 -32.50 12.99 -18.79
C GLN A 182 -31.60 13.38 -19.97
N HIS A 183 -31.82 12.73 -21.13
CA HIS A 183 -31.06 12.93 -22.37
C HIS A 183 -29.56 12.63 -22.27
N CYS A 184 -29.12 11.94 -21.22
CA CYS A 184 -27.75 11.45 -21.08
C CYS A 184 -27.56 10.12 -21.82
N ASN A 185 -26.31 9.79 -22.17
CA ASN A 185 -26.05 8.52 -22.83
C ASN A 185 -26.23 7.35 -21.85
N SER A 186 -26.65 6.18 -22.35
CA SER A 186 -26.79 4.97 -21.55
C SER A 186 -25.46 4.43 -21.02
N ASP A 187 -24.34 4.82 -21.64
CA ASP A 187 -22.97 4.48 -21.26
C ASP A 187 -22.25 5.64 -20.58
N SER A 188 -22.96 6.65 -20.08
CA SER A 188 -22.36 7.77 -19.35
C SER A 188 -21.67 7.32 -18.07
N LEU A 189 -20.69 8.11 -17.59
CA LEU A 189 -19.92 7.82 -16.37
C LEU A 189 -20.84 7.48 -15.19
N LEU A 190 -21.83 8.35 -14.92
CA LEU A 190 -22.73 8.16 -13.79
C LEU A 190 -23.70 7.00 -13.99
N THR A 191 -24.14 6.76 -15.22
CA THR A 191 -24.98 5.58 -15.52
C THR A 191 -24.20 4.28 -15.30
N GLN A 192 -22.93 4.22 -15.71
CA GLN A 192 -22.09 3.06 -15.46
C GLN A 192 -21.86 2.82 -13.96
N VAL A 193 -21.59 3.87 -13.19
CA VAL A 193 -21.45 3.76 -11.73
C VAL A 193 -22.77 3.33 -11.07
N TYR A 194 -23.89 3.88 -11.53
CA TYR A 194 -25.22 3.46 -11.07
C TYR A 194 -25.47 1.97 -11.36
N VAL A 195 -25.20 1.50 -12.59
CA VAL A 195 -25.34 0.08 -12.96
C VAL A 195 -24.41 -0.80 -12.13
N ALA A 196 -23.17 -0.36 -11.87
CA ALA A 196 -22.24 -1.07 -10.99
C ALA A 196 -22.77 -1.16 -9.54
N SER A 197 -23.42 -0.10 -9.04
CA SER A 197 -24.02 -0.08 -7.70
C SER A 197 -25.18 -1.07 -7.52
N LYS A 198 -25.80 -1.52 -8.62
CA LYS A 198 -26.83 -2.58 -8.59
C LYS A 198 -26.26 -3.97 -8.36
N ARG A 199 -24.94 -4.18 -8.51
CA ARG A 199 -24.27 -5.47 -8.34
C ARG A 199 -23.13 -5.38 -7.30
N PRO A 200 -23.43 -5.01 -6.05
CA PRO A 200 -22.41 -4.74 -5.03
C PRO A 200 -21.51 -5.94 -4.71
N ALA A 201 -22.02 -7.16 -4.85
CA ALA A 201 -21.25 -8.39 -4.59
C ALA A 201 -20.06 -8.60 -5.55
N SER A 202 -20.07 -7.98 -6.73
CA SER A 202 -18.98 -8.09 -7.71
C SER A 202 -18.24 -6.78 -7.93
N SER A 203 -18.94 -5.65 -7.92
CA SER A 203 -18.33 -4.33 -8.16
C SER A 203 -17.77 -3.70 -6.89
N TYR A 204 -18.17 -4.18 -5.71
CA TYR A 204 -17.88 -3.57 -4.40
C TYR A 204 -18.38 -2.12 -4.27
N ILE A 205 -19.26 -1.68 -5.17
CA ILE A 205 -19.92 -0.36 -5.11
C ILE A 205 -21.33 -0.57 -4.53
N ALA A 206 -21.59 -0.02 -3.35
CA ALA A 206 -22.88 -0.20 -2.66
C ALA A 206 -23.90 0.91 -2.95
N ARG A 207 -23.43 2.12 -3.31
CA ARG A 207 -24.26 3.30 -3.52
C ARG A 207 -23.90 3.99 -4.84
N PRO A 208 -24.87 4.66 -5.50
CA PRO A 208 -24.57 5.44 -6.69
C PRO A 208 -23.72 6.67 -6.34
N ALA A 209 -23.01 7.21 -7.33
CA ALA A 209 -22.25 8.44 -7.16
C ALA A 209 -23.16 9.67 -7.14
N SER A 210 -22.81 10.66 -6.33
CA SER A 210 -23.35 12.02 -6.39
C SER A 210 -22.78 12.75 -7.61
N SER A 211 -23.60 13.60 -8.24
CA SER A 211 -23.28 14.28 -9.49
C SER A 211 -23.46 15.78 -9.38
N TRP A 212 -22.37 16.52 -9.40
CA TRP A 212 -22.41 17.98 -9.43
C TRP A 212 -23.07 18.51 -10.71
N LEU A 213 -22.91 17.80 -11.83
CA LEU A 213 -23.42 18.23 -13.13
C LEU A 213 -24.94 18.05 -13.22
N ASP A 214 -25.48 16.93 -12.73
CA ASP A 214 -26.93 16.71 -12.72
C ASP A 214 -27.60 17.67 -11.73
N ASP A 215 -27.02 17.88 -10.55
CA ASP A 215 -27.54 18.83 -9.57
C ASP A 215 -27.49 20.27 -10.07
N TYR A 216 -26.44 20.65 -10.82
CA TYR A 216 -26.36 21.95 -11.48
C TYR A 216 -27.45 22.14 -12.54
N ILE A 217 -27.69 21.12 -13.37
CA ILE A 217 -28.75 21.17 -14.39
C ILE A 217 -30.12 21.33 -13.70
N ASP A 218 -30.37 20.59 -12.63
CA ASP A 218 -31.61 20.68 -11.86
C ASP A 218 -31.76 22.03 -11.14
N TRP A 219 -30.68 22.58 -10.58
CA TRP A 219 -30.65 23.92 -9.98
C TRP A 219 -30.98 25.00 -11.03
N SER A 220 -30.44 24.86 -12.25
CA SER A 220 -30.65 25.82 -13.34
C SER A 220 -32.07 25.81 -13.91
N THR A 221 -32.81 24.71 -13.73
CA THR A 221 -34.20 24.57 -14.18
C THR A 221 -35.21 24.94 -13.10
N THR A 222 -34.80 24.90 -11.82
CA THR A 222 -35.68 25.21 -10.69
C THR A 222 -35.87 26.73 -10.54
N THR A 223 -37.12 27.18 -10.63
CA THR A 223 -37.46 28.60 -10.48
C THR A 223 -37.22 29.08 -9.05
N GLY A 224 -36.48 30.17 -8.88
CA GLY A 224 -36.22 30.79 -7.57
C GLY A 224 -34.89 30.41 -6.92
N CYS A 225 -34.19 29.39 -7.45
CA CYS A 225 -32.86 28.98 -7.00
C CYS A 225 -31.76 29.97 -7.44
N CYS A 226 -31.71 30.33 -8.72
CA CYS A 226 -30.72 31.30 -9.18
C CYS A 226 -31.24 32.72 -9.04
N LYS A 227 -30.57 33.54 -8.22
CA LYS A 227 -30.80 34.99 -8.11
C LYS A 227 -29.51 35.78 -8.30
N TYR A 228 -29.65 37.02 -8.75
CA TYR A 228 -28.54 37.95 -8.92
C TYR A 228 -28.93 39.37 -8.50
N PHE A 229 -27.95 40.17 -8.10
CA PHE A 229 -28.15 41.57 -7.79
C PHE A 229 -28.23 42.40 -9.09
N PRO A 230 -29.31 43.16 -9.33
CA PRO A 230 -29.48 43.92 -10.56
C PRO A 230 -28.43 45.04 -10.72
N ASN A 231 -27.87 45.55 -9.62
CA ASN A 231 -26.92 46.66 -9.61
C ASN A 231 -25.53 46.27 -10.14
N ASN A 232 -25.04 45.09 -9.77
CA ASN A 232 -23.66 44.66 -10.06
C ASN A 232 -23.59 43.34 -10.85
N MET A 233 -24.74 42.73 -11.16
CA MET A 233 -24.85 41.41 -11.79
C MET A 233 -24.11 40.29 -11.03
N SER A 234 -23.83 40.48 -9.74
CA SER A 234 -23.19 39.48 -8.88
C SER A 234 -24.21 38.48 -8.34
N PHE A 235 -23.72 37.33 -7.89
CA PHE A 235 -24.53 36.31 -7.24
C PHE A 235 -25.30 36.90 -6.04
N CYS A 236 -26.58 36.56 -5.93
CA CYS A 236 -27.39 36.84 -4.75
C CYS A 236 -27.88 35.52 -4.15
N PRO A 237 -27.67 35.28 -2.84
CA PRO A 237 -28.24 34.12 -2.16
C PRO A 237 -29.75 34.08 -2.33
N HIS A 238 -30.30 32.92 -2.65
CA HIS A 238 -31.72 32.80 -2.99
C HIS A 238 -32.66 33.11 -1.80
N ASP A 239 -32.20 32.97 -0.55
CA ASP A 239 -32.92 33.33 0.68
C ASP A 239 -32.89 34.84 1.01
N TYR A 240 -32.06 35.61 0.28
CA TYR A 240 -31.97 37.04 0.48
C TYR A 240 -33.13 37.75 -0.24
N ASN A 241 -34.12 38.22 0.54
CA ASN A 241 -35.40 38.73 0.03
C ASN A 241 -35.41 40.19 -0.42
N VAL A 242 -34.31 40.94 -0.22
CA VAL A 242 -34.25 42.37 -0.56
C VAL A 242 -33.35 42.56 -1.79
N ASP A 243 -33.92 43.09 -2.88
CA ASP A 243 -33.23 43.52 -4.10
C ASP A 243 -32.59 42.44 -5.00
N CYS A 244 -33.15 41.22 -5.05
CA CYS A 244 -32.64 40.16 -5.92
C CYS A 244 -33.63 39.72 -7.00
N ASN A 245 -33.16 39.68 -8.25
CA ASN A 245 -33.93 39.22 -9.40
C ASN A 245 -33.55 37.78 -9.77
N ASN A 246 -34.52 37.02 -10.28
CA ASN A 246 -34.27 35.68 -10.78
C ASN A 246 -33.37 35.72 -12.02
N CYS A 247 -32.43 34.78 -12.11
CA CYS A 247 -31.56 34.65 -13.28
C CYS A 247 -32.36 34.24 -14.52
N ASP A 248 -32.10 34.92 -15.64
CA ASP A 248 -32.56 34.48 -16.95
C ASP A 248 -31.53 33.50 -17.57
N ILE A 249 -31.67 32.22 -17.22
CA ILE A 249 -30.80 31.16 -17.73
C ILE A 249 -31.35 30.71 -19.08
N ALA A 250 -30.69 31.13 -20.16
CA ALA A 250 -31.03 30.66 -21.50
C ALA A 250 -30.81 29.14 -21.60
N GLN A 251 -31.90 28.40 -21.84
CA GLN A 251 -31.91 26.95 -21.97
C GLN A 251 -32.12 26.53 -23.41
N ASP A 252 -31.56 25.37 -23.77
CA ASP A 252 -31.87 24.68 -25.01
C ASP A 252 -33.29 24.08 -24.96
N LYS A 253 -34.09 24.36 -25.98
CA LYS A 253 -35.53 24.00 -26.04
C LYS A 253 -35.77 22.48 -26.07
N ASN A 254 -34.78 21.70 -26.50
CA ASN A 254 -34.92 20.24 -26.64
C ASN A 254 -34.47 19.48 -25.40
N THR A 255 -33.52 20.02 -24.64
CA THR A 255 -32.86 19.31 -23.54
C THR A 255 -33.07 19.96 -22.18
N ASN A 256 -33.66 21.17 -22.13
CA ASN A 256 -33.81 22.01 -20.93
C ASN A 256 -32.48 22.29 -20.20
N ARG A 257 -31.35 22.22 -20.92
CA ARG A 257 -30.02 22.48 -20.35
C ARG A 257 -29.56 23.90 -20.65
N PRO A 258 -28.76 24.53 -19.77
CA PRO A 258 -28.17 25.83 -20.04
C PRO A 258 -27.31 25.82 -21.30
N ILE A 259 -27.45 26.84 -22.15
CA ILE A 259 -26.56 27.03 -23.31
C ILE A 259 -25.11 27.25 -22.84
N PRO A 260 -24.08 27.01 -23.68
CA PRO A 260 -22.68 27.07 -23.26
C PRO A 260 -22.26 28.39 -22.58
N MET A 261 -22.81 29.53 -23.02
CA MET A 261 -22.54 30.84 -22.40
C MET A 261 -23.20 30.98 -21.02
N ALA A 262 -24.44 30.50 -20.87
CA ALA A 262 -25.17 30.53 -19.61
C ALA A 262 -24.53 29.57 -18.59
N PHE A 263 -24.10 28.39 -19.05
CA PHE A 263 -23.39 27.40 -18.22
C PHE A 263 -22.18 28.04 -17.52
N LYS A 264 -21.27 28.64 -18.29
CA LYS A 264 -20.05 29.26 -17.74
C LYS A 264 -20.34 30.44 -16.81
N LYS A 265 -21.40 31.20 -17.09
CA LYS A 265 -21.78 32.38 -16.31
C LYS A 265 -22.37 32.01 -14.94
N TYR A 266 -23.24 31.01 -14.90
CA TYR A 266 -24.02 30.67 -13.71
C TYR A 266 -23.46 29.50 -12.90
N LEU A 267 -22.46 28.77 -13.42
CA LEU A 267 -21.80 27.71 -12.66
C LEU A 267 -21.15 28.23 -11.34
N PRO A 268 -20.42 29.37 -11.32
CA PRO A 268 -19.90 29.90 -10.06
C PRO A 268 -21.01 30.23 -9.06
N PHE A 269 -22.17 30.70 -9.53
CA PHE A 269 -23.29 31.06 -8.66
C PHE A 269 -23.85 29.82 -7.96
N PHE A 270 -23.96 28.70 -8.67
CA PHE A 270 -24.33 27.41 -8.09
C PHE A 270 -23.34 26.94 -7.02
N LEU A 271 -22.03 27.11 -7.26
CA LEU A 271 -20.98 26.71 -6.33
C LEU A 271 -20.89 27.60 -5.08
N GLU A 272 -21.42 28.82 -5.14
CA GLU A 272 -21.53 29.75 -4.00
C GLU A 272 -22.88 29.63 -3.26
N ASP A 273 -23.90 29.04 -3.88
CA ASP A 273 -25.25 28.96 -3.31
C ASP A 273 -25.38 27.86 -2.24
N ASN A 274 -26.04 28.21 -1.14
CA ASN A 274 -26.25 27.31 0.00
C ASN A 274 -27.60 26.57 -0.12
N PRO A 275 -27.71 25.31 0.27
CA PRO A 275 -29.00 24.61 0.18
C PRO A 275 -29.97 25.09 1.27
N THR A 276 -31.23 25.34 0.91
CA THR A 276 -32.32 25.67 1.84
C THR A 276 -33.60 24.89 1.51
N GLU A 277 -34.67 25.10 2.29
CA GLU A 277 -35.99 24.51 2.02
C GLU A 277 -36.56 24.93 0.66
N SER A 278 -36.26 26.15 0.19
CA SER A 278 -36.75 26.67 -1.09
C SER A 278 -35.91 26.21 -2.27
N CYS A 279 -34.61 25.96 -2.06
CA CYS A 279 -33.69 25.46 -3.06
C CYS A 279 -32.78 24.39 -2.45
N ALA A 280 -33.17 23.11 -2.57
CA ALA A 280 -32.43 22.02 -1.94
C ALA A 280 -31.14 21.65 -2.69
N LYS A 281 -31.08 21.87 -4.01
CA LYS A 281 -29.98 21.44 -4.89
C LYS A 281 -28.96 22.54 -5.12
N ALA A 282 -28.31 23.01 -4.07
CA ALA A 282 -27.29 24.05 -4.17
C ALA A 282 -25.87 23.48 -3.97
N GLY A 283 -24.90 24.03 -4.70
CA GLY A 283 -23.59 23.39 -4.89
C GLY A 283 -22.56 23.69 -3.81
N HIS A 284 -22.74 24.73 -3.00
CA HIS A 284 -21.71 25.16 -2.05
C HIS A 284 -21.36 24.10 -1.00
N ALA A 285 -22.37 23.38 -0.49
CA ALA A 285 -22.16 22.41 0.58
C ALA A 285 -21.45 21.12 0.11
N SER A 286 -21.72 20.65 -1.11
CA SER A 286 -21.27 19.35 -1.60
C SER A 286 -20.20 19.42 -2.68
N TYR A 287 -20.11 20.53 -3.41
CA TYR A 287 -19.32 20.64 -4.65
C TYR A 287 -18.39 21.86 -4.70
N SER A 288 -18.39 22.73 -3.69
CA SER A 288 -17.50 23.92 -3.66
C SER A 288 -16.01 23.58 -3.72
N SER A 289 -15.60 22.44 -3.17
CA SER A 289 -14.20 21.98 -3.19
C SER A 289 -13.80 21.27 -4.49
N VAL A 290 -14.70 21.18 -5.48
CA VAL A 290 -14.51 20.45 -6.74
C VAL A 290 -14.10 21.41 -7.89
N SER A 291 -13.90 22.69 -7.60
CA SER A 291 -13.42 23.71 -8.55
C SER A 291 -11.90 23.74 -8.70
#